data_AF-A0A2P8F2F5-F1
#
_entry.id   AF-A0A2P8F2F5-F1
#
_cell.length_a   1.000
_cell.length_b   1.000
_cell.length_c   1.000
_cell.angle_alpha   90.00
_cell.angle_beta   90.00
_cell.angle_gamma   90.00
#
_symmetry.space_group_name_H-M   'P 1'
#
loop_
_entity.id
_entity.type
_entity.pdbx_description
1 polymer ?
#
loop_
_entity_poly.entity_id
_entity_poly.type
_entity_poly.pdbx_seq_one_letter_code
_entity_poly.pdbx_strand_id
1 'polypeptide(L)'
;MKKHTLKNIGELEARYMGLKSQHKLDDFYYDETFFIDHKGFMKLDFYELDFKPYVDISNIVGSSCFGLWKSKIRIYLGHINNAGHGARYMVRAVTLCQVKDVQLMENLKSNYCEFLEKNAVQGLPYEL
;
A
#
# COMPACT_ATOMS: atom_id res chain seq x y z
N MET A 1 7.78 -12.00 -5.13
CA MET A 1 6.60 -11.20 -5.46
C MET A 1 6.05 -11.60 -6.82
N LYS A 2 4.75 -11.93 -6.90
CA LYS A 2 4.02 -12.01 -8.18
C LYS A 2 3.25 -10.72 -8.42
N LYS A 3 3.19 -10.28 -9.68
CA LYS A 3 2.40 -9.13 -10.11
C LYS A 3 1.13 -9.60 -10.82
N HIS A 4 0.02 -8.97 -10.50
CA HIS A 4 -1.29 -9.18 -11.10
C HIS A 4 -1.87 -7.83 -11.49
N THR A 5 -2.62 -7.78 -12.59
CA THR A 5 -3.34 -6.57 -13.01
C THR A 5 -4.83 -6.86 -12.91
N LEU A 6 -5.54 -6.00 -12.18
CA LEU A 6 -6.99 -6.02 -12.04
C LEU A 6 -7.58 -4.96 -12.97
N LYS A 7 -8.70 -5.28 -13.61
CA LYS A 7 -9.33 -4.43 -14.65
C LYS A 7 -10.67 -3.83 -14.24
N ASN A 8 -11.19 -4.20 -13.07
CA ASN A 8 -12.45 -3.67 -12.56
C ASN A 8 -12.59 -3.90 -11.05
N ILE A 9 -13.60 -3.27 -10.47
CA ILE A 9 -13.90 -3.35 -9.04
C ILE A 9 -14.29 -4.78 -8.60
N GLY A 10 -15.00 -5.54 -9.44
CA GLY A 10 -15.42 -6.91 -9.09
C GLY A 10 -14.24 -7.87 -8.90
N GLU A 11 -13.19 -7.72 -9.71
CA GLU A 11 -11.94 -8.48 -9.54
C GLU A 11 -11.23 -8.15 -8.22
N LEU A 12 -11.24 -6.86 -7.81
CA LEU A 12 -10.72 -6.41 -6.53
C LEU A 12 -11.52 -6.98 -5.36
N GLU A 13 -12.85 -6.89 -5.42
CA GLU A 13 -13.74 -7.47 -4.40
C GLU A 13 -13.50 -8.96 -4.22
N ALA A 14 -13.29 -9.69 -5.32
CA ALA A 14 -12.95 -11.11 -5.27
C ALA A 14 -11.63 -11.38 -4.52
N ARG A 15 -10.66 -10.46 -4.53
CA ARG A 15 -9.42 -10.61 -3.73
C ARG A 15 -9.67 -10.50 -2.23
N TYR A 16 -10.60 -9.64 -1.84
CA TYR A 16 -11.02 -9.49 -0.44
C TYR A 16 -11.86 -10.68 0.03
N MET A 17 -12.78 -11.17 -0.80
CA MET A 17 -13.59 -12.36 -0.48
C MET A 17 -12.76 -13.64 -0.33
N GLY A 18 -11.65 -13.75 -1.07
CA GLY A 18 -10.77 -14.92 -1.04
C GLY A 18 -9.77 -14.99 0.13
N LEU A 19 -9.86 -14.10 1.14
CA LEU A 19 -8.94 -14.10 2.29
C LEU A 19 -9.30 -15.22 3.29
N LYS A 20 -8.29 -15.99 3.73
CA LYS A 20 -8.48 -17.21 4.53
C LYS A 20 -8.92 -16.99 5.98
N SER A 21 -8.95 -15.75 6.48
CA SER A 21 -9.36 -15.46 7.85
C SER A 21 -9.76 -14.00 7.97
N GLN A 22 -11.01 -13.77 8.40
CA GLN A 22 -11.50 -12.48 8.86
C GLN A 22 -11.19 -12.30 10.35
N HIS A 23 -9.96 -12.57 10.80
CA HIS A 23 -9.54 -11.99 12.08
C HIS A 23 -9.56 -10.47 11.87
N LYS A 24 -10.67 -9.84 12.27
CA LYS A 24 -10.72 -8.40 12.50
C LYS A 24 -9.55 -8.12 13.45
N LEU A 25 -8.54 -7.42 12.94
CA LEU A 25 -7.66 -6.73 13.85
C LEU A 25 -8.50 -5.66 14.53
N ASP A 26 -8.07 -5.23 15.71
CA ASP A 26 -8.55 -3.98 16.26
C ASP A 26 -8.38 -2.87 15.21
N ASP A 27 -9.35 -1.96 15.17
CA ASP A 27 -9.44 -0.90 14.15
C ASP A 27 -8.12 -0.10 14.03
N PHE A 28 -7.37 -0.02 15.13
CA PHE A 28 -5.99 0.48 15.22
C PHE A 28 -5.08 0.08 14.04
N TYR A 29 -5.11 -1.18 13.61
CA TYR A 29 -4.21 -1.66 12.55
C TYR A 29 -4.57 -1.17 11.14
N TYR A 30 -5.78 -0.64 10.96
CA TYR A 30 -6.21 0.01 9.73
C TYR A 30 -5.92 1.50 9.71
N ASP A 31 -5.49 2.07 10.85
CA ASP A 31 -5.14 3.46 11.01
C ASP A 31 -3.63 3.71 10.97
N GLU A 32 -2.82 2.69 11.26
CA GLU A 32 -1.36 2.80 11.32
C GLU A 32 -0.60 2.19 10.13
N THR A 33 0.62 2.68 9.95
CA THR A 33 1.60 2.16 8.99
C THR A 33 2.73 1.48 9.74
N PHE A 34 3.03 0.24 9.37
CA PHE A 34 4.03 -0.61 10.01
C PHE A 34 5.25 -0.79 9.11
N PHE A 35 6.42 -0.88 9.73
CA PHE A 35 7.63 -1.35 9.05
C PHE A 35 7.66 -2.87 9.03
N ILE A 36 7.97 -3.45 7.88
CA ILE A 36 8.24 -4.87 7.74
C ILE A 36 9.62 -5.08 7.13
N ASP A 37 10.17 -6.28 7.31
CA ASP A 37 11.45 -6.62 6.70
C ASP A 37 11.30 -6.87 5.19
N HIS A 38 12.42 -6.77 4.46
CA HIS A 38 12.47 -7.05 3.03
C HIS A 38 11.91 -8.44 2.69
N LYS A 39 12.25 -9.47 3.49
CA LYS A 39 11.82 -10.85 3.24
C LYS A 39 10.30 -11.00 3.38
N GLY A 40 9.68 -10.32 4.34
CA GLY A 40 8.24 -10.27 4.54
C GLY A 40 7.54 -9.54 3.41
N PHE A 41 8.07 -8.39 3.00
CA PHE A 41 7.50 -7.60 1.90
C PHE A 41 7.55 -8.35 0.57
N MET A 42 8.66 -9.02 0.25
CA MET A 42 8.81 -9.75 -1.02
C MET A 42 7.93 -11.02 -1.15
N LYS A 43 7.36 -11.49 -0.03
CA LYS A 43 6.37 -12.58 -0.01
C LYS A 43 4.96 -12.11 -0.35
N LEU A 44 4.71 -10.81 -0.40
CA LEU A 44 3.42 -10.25 -0.79
C LEU A 44 3.27 -10.31 -2.31
N ASP A 45 2.04 -10.56 -2.75
CA ASP A 45 1.65 -10.45 -4.15
C ASP A 45 1.17 -9.02 -4.42
N PHE A 46 1.60 -8.44 -5.53
CA PHE A 46 1.22 -7.09 -5.94
C PHE A 46 0.05 -7.14 -6.93
N TYR A 47 -0.98 -6.34 -6.66
CA TYR A 47 -2.18 -6.20 -7.47
C TYR A 47 -2.29 -4.75 -7.93
N GLU A 48 -1.97 -4.52 -9.19
CA GLU A 48 -2.20 -3.25 -9.88
C GLU A 48 -3.69 -3.06 -10.16
N LEU A 49 -4.22 -1.88 -9.82
CA LEU A 49 -5.61 -1.51 -10.09
C LEU A 49 -5.66 -0.67 -11.37
N ASP A 50 -5.65 -1.34 -12.52
CA ASP A 50 -5.65 -0.72 -13.84
C ASP A 50 -7.09 -0.47 -14.33
N PHE A 51 -7.80 0.36 -13.55
CA PHE A 51 -9.15 0.82 -13.84
C PHE A 51 -9.47 2.09 -13.04
N LYS A 52 -10.49 2.83 -13.48
CA LYS A 52 -10.95 4.02 -12.75
C LYS A 52 -11.60 3.64 -11.41
N PRO A 53 -11.39 4.43 -10.35
CA PRO A 53 -10.67 5.72 -10.32
C PRO A 53 -9.17 5.60 -10.03
N TYR A 54 -8.63 4.40 -9.83
CA TYR A 54 -7.26 4.21 -9.33
C TYR A 54 -6.17 4.61 -10.33
N VAL A 55 -6.43 4.48 -11.64
CA VAL A 55 -5.54 5.04 -12.68
C VAL A 55 -5.46 6.56 -12.57
N ASP A 56 -6.58 7.22 -12.28
CA ASP A 56 -6.62 8.68 -12.12
C ASP A 56 -5.83 9.09 -10.86
N ILE A 57 -5.97 8.35 -9.75
CA ILE A 57 -5.15 8.56 -8.54
C ILE A 57 -3.66 8.45 -8.85
N SER A 58 -3.21 7.41 -9.58
CA SER A 58 -1.79 7.26 -9.90
C SER A 58 -1.24 8.42 -10.73
N ASN A 59 -2.05 8.95 -11.66
CA ASN A 59 -1.65 10.11 -12.47
C ASN A 59 -1.51 11.37 -11.61
N ILE A 60 -2.44 11.60 -10.67
CA ILE A 60 -2.41 12.75 -9.75
C ILE A 60 -1.14 12.73 -8.90
N VAL A 61 -0.78 11.58 -8.33
CA VAL A 61 0.37 11.44 -7.44
C VAL A 61 1.69 11.18 -8.17
N GLY A 62 1.70 11.22 -9.51
CA GLY A 62 2.90 11.01 -10.32
C GLY A 62 3.50 9.60 -10.23
N SER A 63 2.69 8.58 -9.93
CA SER A 63 3.13 7.18 -9.84
C SER A 63 2.86 6.42 -11.14
N SER A 64 3.68 5.41 -11.45
CA SER A 64 3.48 4.59 -12.65
C SER A 64 2.23 3.73 -12.61
N CYS A 65 1.72 3.42 -11.41
CA CYS A 65 0.46 2.73 -11.21
C CYS A 65 -0.03 2.85 -9.76
N PHE A 66 -1.31 2.61 -9.54
CA PHE A 66 -1.86 2.40 -8.21
C PHE A 66 -2.00 0.91 -7.95
N GLY A 67 -1.55 0.44 -6.78
CA GLY A 67 -1.66 -0.98 -6.46
C GLY A 67 -1.62 -1.30 -4.98
N LEU A 68 -2.09 -2.51 -4.70
CA LEU A 68 -2.23 -3.07 -3.36
C LEU A 68 -1.36 -4.30 -3.22
N TRP A 69 -0.91 -4.55 -2.00
CA TRP A 69 -0.10 -5.71 -1.65
C TRP A 69 -0.95 -6.69 -0.87
N LYS A 70 -0.84 -7.98 -1.20
CA LYS A 70 -1.70 -9.01 -0.62
C LYS A 70 -0.87 -10.12 -0.01
N SER A 71 -1.23 -10.49 1.21
CA SER A 71 -0.79 -11.73 1.85
C SER A 71 -1.89 -12.80 1.74
N LYS A 72 -1.68 -13.93 2.42
CA LYS A 72 -2.72 -14.97 2.54
C LYS A 72 -3.93 -14.50 3.38
N ILE A 73 -3.74 -13.50 4.23
CA ILE A 73 -4.71 -13.09 5.24
C ILE A 73 -5.21 -11.66 5.08
N ARG A 74 -4.47 -10.77 4.40
CA ARG A 74 -4.78 -9.33 4.34
C ARG A 74 -4.36 -8.68 3.04
N ILE A 75 -4.88 -7.49 2.82
CA ILE A 75 -4.52 -6.57 1.75
C ILE A 75 -4.02 -5.26 2.39
N TYR A 76 -3.00 -4.68 1.77
CA TYR A 76 -2.25 -3.56 2.29
C TYR A 76 -2.03 -2.49 1.21
N LEU A 77 -1.99 -1.23 1.63
CA LEU A 77 -1.17 -0.24 0.95
C LEU A 77 0.28 -0.50 1.34
N GLY A 78 1.16 -0.65 0.35
CA GLY A 78 2.58 -0.87 0.57
C GLY A 78 3.41 0.19 -0.10
N HIS A 79 4.61 0.39 0.43
CA HIS A 79 5.63 1.24 -0.17
C HIS A 79 7.04 0.81 0.21
N ILE A 80 7.99 1.09 -0.69
CA ILE A 80 9.41 0.89 -0.49
C ILE A 80 10.11 2.25 -0.55
N ASN A 81 10.52 2.77 0.60
CA ASN A 81 11.29 4.00 0.66
C ASN A 81 12.75 3.64 0.40
N ASN A 82 13.26 4.07 -0.75
CA ASN A 82 14.64 3.87 -1.17
C ASN A 82 15.54 5.08 -0.85
N ALA A 83 15.02 6.11 -0.19
CA ALA A 83 15.83 7.23 0.27
C ALA A 83 16.59 6.85 1.57
N GLY A 84 17.91 7.05 1.57
CA GLY A 84 18.81 6.78 2.72
C GLY A 84 19.76 5.59 2.52
N HIS A 85 20.39 5.12 3.60
CA HIS A 85 21.40 4.03 3.58
C HIS A 85 20.81 2.60 3.46
N GLY A 86 19.48 2.47 3.30
CA GLY A 86 18.84 1.17 3.11
C GLY A 86 17.33 1.28 2.86
N ALA A 87 16.80 0.37 2.04
CA ALA A 87 15.39 0.35 1.69
C ALA A 87 14.53 0.04 2.92
N ARG A 88 13.54 0.90 3.20
CA ARG A 88 12.52 0.69 4.25
C ARG A 88 11.20 0.27 3.62
N TYR A 89 10.64 -0.84 4.12
CA TYR A 89 9.40 -1.42 3.60
C TYR A 89 8.26 -1.11 4.57
N MET A 90 7.27 -0.37 4.09
CA MET A 90 6.13 0.08 4.89
C MET A 90 4.84 -0.53 4.36
N VAL A 91 3.98 -0.97 5.27
CA VAL A 91 2.65 -1.49 4.94
C VAL A 91 1.59 -0.95 5.90
N ARG A 92 0.41 -0.64 5.36
CA ARG A 92 -0.79 -0.30 6.10
C ARG A 92 -1.92 -1.23 5.66
N ALA A 93 -2.56 -1.92 6.60
CA ALA A 93 -3.70 -2.76 6.25
C ALA A 93 -4.86 -1.86 5.78
N VAL A 94 -5.60 -2.31 4.76
CA VAL A 94 -6.75 -1.57 4.24
C VAL A 94 -7.94 -2.49 4.05
N THR A 95 -9.10 -2.04 4.52
CA THR A 95 -10.38 -2.69 4.26
C THR A 95 -10.87 -2.38 2.84
N LEU A 96 -11.78 -3.20 2.33
CA LEU A 96 -12.42 -2.92 1.04
C LEU A 96 -13.18 -1.58 1.06
N CYS A 97 -13.82 -1.25 2.18
CA CYS A 97 -14.53 0.03 2.34
C CYS A 97 -13.57 1.21 2.21
N GLN A 98 -12.41 1.15 2.89
CA GLN A 98 -11.37 2.18 2.76
C GLN A 98 -10.85 2.29 1.33
N VAL A 99 -10.58 1.18 0.66
CA VAL A 99 -10.09 1.21 -0.74
C VAL A 99 -11.10 1.84 -1.69
N LYS A 100 -12.40 1.60 -1.47
CA LYS A 100 -13.49 2.22 -2.24
C LYS A 100 -13.66 3.71 -1.97
N ASP A 101 -13.15 4.21 -0.84
CA ASP A 101 -13.09 5.64 -0.56
C ASP A 101 -11.92 6.26 -1.33
N VAL A 102 -12.25 6.79 -2.52
CA VAL A 102 -11.30 7.35 -3.48
C VAL A 102 -10.51 8.51 -2.88
N GLN A 103 -11.20 9.38 -2.14
CA GLN A 103 -10.59 10.55 -1.50
C GLN A 103 -9.61 10.12 -0.41
N LEU A 104 -9.98 9.10 0.39
CA LEU A 104 -9.07 8.51 1.35
C LEU A 104 -7.83 7.91 0.66
N MET A 105 -8.01 7.17 -0.45
CA MET A 105 -6.88 6.56 -1.17
C MET A 105 -5.95 7.60 -1.80
N GLU A 106 -6.49 8.68 -2.35
CA GLU A 106 -5.72 9.82 -2.86
C GLU A 106 -4.94 10.50 -1.73
N ASN A 107 -5.60 10.80 -0.60
CA ASN A 107 -4.95 11.39 0.58
C ASN A 107 -3.84 10.49 1.12
N LEU A 108 -4.10 9.19 1.27
CA LEU A 108 -3.10 8.25 1.78
C LEU A 108 -1.93 8.06 0.84
N LYS A 109 -2.10 8.22 -0.49
CA LYS A 109 -0.96 8.20 -1.42
C LYS A 109 -0.23 9.54 -1.52
N SER A 110 -0.93 10.65 -1.46
CA SER A 110 -0.32 11.99 -1.48
C SER A 110 0.49 12.24 -0.20
N ASN A 111 -0.10 11.98 0.98
CA ASN A 111 0.59 12.10 2.26
C ASN A 111 1.77 11.13 2.38
N TYR A 112 1.71 10.01 1.65
CA TYR A 112 2.84 9.11 1.55
C TYR A 112 4.01 9.75 0.79
N CYS A 113 3.75 10.39 -0.35
CA CYS A 113 4.75 11.17 -1.08
C CYS A 113 5.30 12.32 -0.21
N GLU A 114 4.44 13.04 0.52
CA GLU A 114 4.89 14.08 1.46
C GLU A 114 5.79 13.52 2.56
N PHE A 115 5.49 12.32 3.07
CA PHE A 115 6.36 11.66 4.05
C PHE A 115 7.71 11.30 3.46
N LEU A 116 7.79 10.90 2.18
CA LEU A 116 9.07 10.68 1.50
C LEU A 116 9.87 11.96 1.38
N GLU A 117 9.25 13.06 0.97
CA GLU A 117 9.92 14.37 0.84
C GLU A 117 10.43 14.87 2.18
N LYS A 118 9.60 14.83 3.24
CA LYS A 118 10.00 15.25 4.60
C LYS A 118 11.19 14.45 5.12
N ASN A 119 11.23 13.13 4.89
CA ASN A 119 12.36 12.31 5.31
C ASN A 119 13.60 12.44 4.41
N ALA A 120 13.42 12.71 3.11
CA ALA A 120 14.53 12.94 2.19
C ALA A 120 15.27 14.26 2.50
N VAL A 121 14.55 15.29 2.96
CA VAL A 121 15.11 16.60 3.32
C VAL A 121 15.77 16.60 4.70
N GLN A 122 15.34 15.72 5.61
CA GLN A 122 15.82 15.76 7.00
C GLN A 122 17.22 15.19 7.25
N GLY A 123 17.86 14.49 6.29
CA GLY A 123 19.28 14.13 6.37
C GLY A 123 19.76 13.55 7.71
N LEU A 124 18.88 12.88 8.47
CA LEU A 124 19.17 12.55 9.87
C LEU A 124 20.28 11.48 9.93
N PRO A 125 21.38 11.76 10.66
CA PRO A 125 22.45 10.81 10.85
C PRO A 125 21.95 9.65 11.73
N TYR A 126 22.30 8.42 11.33
CA TYR A 126 21.95 7.21 12.06
C TYR A 126 22.93 7.03 13.23
N GLU A 127 22.44 7.05 14.47
CA GLU A 127 23.18 6.44 15.59
C GLU A 127 22.96 4.91 15.54
N LEU A 128 24.08 4.18 15.63
CA LEU A 128 24.23 2.72 15.50
C LEU A 128 23.67 1.96 16.71
#